data_AF-A0A2V9K8H3-F1
#
_entry.id   AF-A0A2V9K8H3-F1
#
_cell.length_a   1.000
_cell.length_b   1.000
_cell.length_c   1.000
_cell.angle_alpha   90.00
_cell.angle_beta   90.00
_cell.angle_gamma   90.00
#
_symmetry.space_group_name_H-M   'P 1'
#
loop_
_entity.id
_entity.type
_entity.pdbx_description
1 polymer ?
#
loop_
_entity_poly.entity_id
_entity_poly.type
_entity_poly.pdbx_seq_one_letter_code
_entity_poly.pdbx_strand_id
1 'polypeptide(L)'
;MKPLVGVWEGTDHAGKKVRATYRLVSGDTVLMEDYTLEGENTNMVTMYHPDGNRLILTHYCMANNQPRLVGKLTGQNPTTITFTFLDATNVKSPKDGHVHGAVLKLVDNQTLTEEWTFRKDGKDSEKEVFNYKRVK
;
A
#
# COMPACT_ATOMS: atom_id res chain seq x y z
N MET A 1 -12.51 3.26 1.85
CA MET A 1 -11.54 2.50 2.68
C MET A 1 -12.20 1.46 3.59
N LYS A 2 -13.33 1.73 4.29
CA LYS A 2 -14.02 0.72 5.13
C LYS A 2 -14.23 -0.67 4.49
N PRO A 3 -14.57 -0.81 3.18
CA PRO A 3 -14.70 -2.11 2.56
C PRO A 3 -13.44 -2.99 2.56
N LEU A 4 -12.26 -2.44 2.83
CA LEU A 4 -11.01 -3.21 2.89
C LEU A 4 -10.84 -3.94 4.22
N VAL A 5 -11.51 -3.51 5.29
CA VAL A 5 -11.36 -4.09 6.64
C VAL A 5 -11.56 -5.60 6.59
N GLY A 6 -10.62 -6.34 7.17
CA GLY A 6 -10.60 -7.80 7.15
C GLY A 6 -9.21 -8.35 6.82
N VAL A 7 -9.16 -9.66 6.65
CA VAL A 7 -7.95 -10.40 6.32
C VAL A 7 -7.99 -10.80 4.85
N TRP A 8 -6.84 -10.70 4.21
CA TRP A 8 -6.63 -10.99 2.81
C TRP A 8 -5.40 -11.88 2.64
N GLU A 9 -5.51 -12.87 1.76
CA GLU A 9 -4.42 -13.78 1.42
C GLU A 9 -4.26 -13.85 -0.08
N GLY A 10 -3.03 -13.97 -0.54
CA GLY A 10 -2.72 -13.85 -1.96
C GLY A 10 -1.33 -14.32 -2.29
N THR A 11 -0.88 -13.94 -3.48
CA THR A 11 0.50 -14.12 -3.91
C THR A 11 1.05 -12.88 -4.58
N ASP A 12 2.37 -12.74 -4.55
CA ASP A 12 3.11 -11.85 -5.44
C ASP A 12 3.23 -12.45 -6.86
N HIS A 13 3.95 -11.75 -7.74
CA HIS A 13 4.27 -12.22 -9.09
C HIS A 13 5.18 -13.45 -9.15
N ALA A 14 5.98 -13.70 -8.11
CA ALA A 14 6.84 -14.87 -7.99
C ALA A 14 6.10 -16.09 -7.39
N GLY A 15 4.83 -15.94 -7.00
CA GLY A 15 4.02 -16.98 -6.38
C GLY A 15 4.26 -17.13 -4.87
N LYS A 16 5.03 -16.24 -4.25
CA LYS A 16 5.20 -16.23 -2.79
C LYS A 16 3.90 -15.80 -2.13
N LYS A 17 3.52 -16.50 -1.05
CA LYS A 17 2.29 -16.17 -0.33
C LYS A 17 2.43 -14.83 0.38
N VAL A 18 1.37 -14.04 0.35
CA VAL A 18 1.26 -12.79 1.09
C VAL A 18 -0.03 -12.81 1.89
N ARG A 19 0.01 -12.25 3.11
CA ARG A 19 -1.16 -12.04 3.95
C ARG A 19 -1.20 -10.60 4.40
N ALA A 20 -2.31 -9.93 4.20
CA ALA A 20 -2.55 -8.55 4.62
C ALA A 20 -3.77 -8.47 5.55
N THR A 21 -3.64 -7.72 6.63
CA THR A 21 -4.74 -7.41 7.56
C THR A 21 -5.02 -5.93 7.52
N TYR A 22 -6.25 -5.56 7.17
CA TYR A 22 -6.72 -4.18 7.25
C TYR A 22 -7.62 -4.01 8.46
N ARG A 23 -7.31 -3.04 9.32
CA ARG A 23 -8.11 -2.71 10.49
C ARG A 23 -8.25 -1.21 10.66
N LEU A 24 -9.41 -0.81 11.18
CA LEU A 24 -9.61 0.56 11.62
C LEU A 24 -8.93 0.77 12.97
N VAL A 25 -8.23 1.90 13.11
CA VAL A 25 -7.52 2.30 14.32
C VAL A 25 -7.75 3.78 14.60
N SER A 26 -7.31 4.25 15.77
CA SER A 26 -7.41 5.66 16.16
C SER A 26 -8.85 6.20 16.11
N GLY A 27 -9.79 5.44 16.68
CA GLY A 27 -11.22 5.81 16.68
C GLY A 27 -11.85 5.75 15.29
N ASP A 28 -11.49 4.74 14.49
CA ASP A 28 -12.00 4.50 13.14
C ASP A 28 -11.70 5.58 12.09
N THR A 29 -10.71 6.44 12.37
CA THR A 29 -10.29 7.52 11.46
C THR A 29 -9.14 7.14 10.54
N VAL A 30 -8.40 6.08 10.88
CA VAL A 30 -7.23 5.60 10.14
C VAL A 30 -7.42 4.13 9.80
N LEU A 31 -7.14 3.76 8.56
CA LEU A 31 -7.02 2.36 8.16
C LEU A 31 -5.54 1.97 8.25
N MET A 32 -5.24 0.91 9.00
CA MET A 32 -3.93 0.29 9.05
C MET A 32 -3.96 -0.97 8.20
N GLU A 33 -3.07 -1.06 7.23
CA GLU A 33 -2.63 -2.29 6.59
C GLU A 33 -1.40 -2.83 7.33
N ASP A 34 -1.40 -4.13 7.57
CA ASP A 34 -0.26 -4.88 8.07
C ASP A 34 -0.10 -6.12 7.19
N TYR A 35 0.99 -6.21 6.45
CA TYR A 35 1.23 -7.35 5.57
C TYR A 35 2.55 -8.08 5.84
N THR A 36 2.51 -9.38 5.60
CA THR A 36 3.64 -10.31 5.71
C THR A 36 3.77 -11.10 4.42
N LEU A 37 5.00 -11.19 3.92
CA LEU A 37 5.35 -12.00 2.76
C LEU A 37 6.03 -13.30 3.22
N GLU A 38 5.77 -14.40 2.54
CA GLU A 38 6.38 -15.70 2.80
C GLU A 38 7.91 -15.62 2.72
N GLY A 39 8.56 -16.09 3.79
CA GLY A 39 10.02 -16.06 3.93
C GLY A 39 10.58 -14.77 4.52
N GLU A 40 9.76 -13.74 4.72
CA GLU A 40 10.15 -12.52 5.43
C GLU A 40 9.83 -12.63 6.93
N ASN A 41 10.77 -12.23 7.79
CA ASN A 41 10.61 -12.25 9.24
C ASN A 41 10.00 -10.94 9.80
N THR A 42 9.75 -9.96 8.94
CA THR A 42 9.26 -8.64 9.31
C THR A 42 8.03 -8.29 8.49
N ASN A 43 7.04 -7.69 9.15
CA ASN A 43 5.87 -7.14 8.50
C ASN A 43 6.15 -5.72 7.99
N MET A 44 5.36 -5.31 7.00
CA MET A 44 5.29 -3.93 6.53
C MET A 44 3.95 -3.34 6.91
N VAL A 45 3.97 -2.07 7.33
CA VAL A 45 2.77 -1.35 7.79
C VAL A 45 2.52 -0.17 6.87
N THR A 46 1.26 -0.01 6.47
CA THR A 46 0.80 1.16 5.73
C THR A 46 -0.40 1.77 6.44
N MET A 47 -0.41 3.09 6.58
CA MET A 47 -1.48 3.84 7.22
C MET A 47 -2.18 4.73 6.20
N TYR A 48 -3.51 4.63 6.11
CA TYR A 48 -4.33 5.42 5.21
C TYR A 48 -5.26 6.32 6.03
N HIS A 49 -5.25 7.62 5.76
CA HIS A 49 -6.07 8.57 6.51
C HIS A 49 -6.44 9.81 5.67
N PRO A 50 -7.56 10.48 5.96
CA PRO A 50 -7.88 11.75 5.34
C PRO A 50 -6.93 12.87 5.80
N ASP A 51 -6.67 13.82 4.91
CA ASP A 51 -5.94 15.07 5.14
C ASP A 51 -6.65 16.18 4.35
N GLY A 52 -7.62 16.85 4.99
CA GLY A 52 -8.54 17.76 4.33
C GLY A 52 -9.37 17.05 3.25
N ASN A 53 -9.22 17.49 1.99
CA ASN A 53 -9.86 16.86 0.83
C ASN A 53 -9.00 15.76 0.17
N ARG A 54 -7.83 15.45 0.74
CA ARG A 54 -6.90 14.43 0.23
C ARG A 54 -7.02 13.16 1.04
N LEU A 55 -6.71 12.03 0.40
CA LEU A 55 -6.40 10.78 1.07
C LEU A 55 -4.87 10.64 1.11
N ILE A 56 -4.30 10.37 2.27
CA ILE A 56 -2.86 10.13 2.45
C ILE A 56 -2.64 8.67 2.79
N LEU A 57 -1.58 8.13 2.21
CA LEU A 57 -0.98 6.84 2.52
C LEU A 57 0.42 7.11 3.08
N THR A 58 0.73 6.64 4.28
CA THR A 58 2.09 6.64 4.84
C THR A 58 2.55 5.20 4.96
N HIS A 59 3.61 4.84 4.24
CA HIS A 59 4.16 3.49 4.25
C HIS A 59 5.42 3.44 5.12
N TYR A 60 5.48 2.52 6.07
CA TYR A 60 6.64 2.33 6.95
C TYR A 60 7.54 1.27 6.32
N CYS A 61 8.48 1.75 5.49
CA CYS A 61 9.32 0.90 4.65
C CYS A 61 10.45 0.25 5.44
N MET A 62 10.81 -0.99 5.06
CA MET A 62 12.01 -1.67 5.56
C MET A 62 13.33 -0.95 5.20
N ALA A 63 13.30 -0.06 4.21
CA ALA A 63 14.39 0.85 3.88
C ALA A 63 14.63 1.94 4.96
N ASN A 64 13.92 1.86 6.10
CA ASN A 64 13.99 2.78 7.22
C ASN A 64 13.57 4.21 6.85
N ASN A 65 12.64 4.37 5.91
CA ASN A 65 12.03 5.65 5.57
C ASN A 65 10.50 5.55 5.60
N GLN A 66 9.81 6.70 5.65
CA GLN A 66 8.35 6.74 5.71
C GLN A 66 7.79 7.61 4.57
N PRO A 67 7.74 7.07 3.33
CA PRO A 67 7.14 7.77 2.21
C PRO A 67 5.65 8.02 2.44
N ARG A 68 5.23 9.25 2.16
CA ARG A 68 3.84 9.68 2.12
C ARG A 68 3.41 9.86 0.69
N LEU A 69 2.24 9.33 0.35
CA LEU A 69 1.66 9.39 -0.97
C LEU A 69 0.24 9.97 -0.90
N VAL A 70 -0.16 10.69 -1.93
CA VAL A 70 -1.50 11.29 -2.05
C VAL A 70 -2.34 10.43 -2.98
N GLY A 71 -3.48 9.97 -2.48
CA GLY A 71 -4.46 9.17 -3.20
C GLY A 71 -5.41 10.02 -4.03
N LYS A 72 -5.64 9.58 -5.27
CA LYS A 72 -6.68 10.08 -6.16
C LYS A 72 -7.54 8.92 -6.64
N LEU A 73 -8.86 9.09 -6.57
CA LEU A 73 -9.80 8.15 -7.19
C LEU A 73 -9.60 8.21 -8.71
N THR A 74 -9.50 7.05 -9.35
CA THR A 74 -9.35 6.94 -10.80
C THR A 74 -10.45 6.04 -11.37
N GLY A 75 -10.97 6.41 -12.56
CA GLY A 75 -12.05 5.70 -13.25
C GLY A 75 -13.47 6.20 -12.93
N GLN A 76 -14.44 5.76 -13.73
CA GLN A 76 -15.85 6.19 -13.62
C GLN A 76 -16.62 5.55 -12.46
N ASN A 77 -16.20 4.35 -12.02
CA ASN A 77 -16.69 3.68 -10.81
C ASN A 77 -15.47 3.42 -9.93
N PRO A 78 -15.14 4.30 -8.95
CA PRO A 78 -13.79 4.34 -8.40
C PRO A 78 -13.56 3.23 -7.38
N THR A 79 -13.33 2.03 -7.91
CA THR A 79 -12.76 0.87 -7.21
C THR A 79 -11.24 0.96 -7.12
N THR A 80 -10.64 1.90 -7.85
CA THR A 80 -9.19 2.09 -7.95
C THR A 80 -8.79 3.43 -7.34
N ILE A 81 -7.76 3.39 -6.50
CA ILE A 81 -7.10 4.57 -5.93
C ILE A 81 -5.65 4.53 -6.37
N THR A 82 -5.19 5.59 -7.02
CA THR A 82 -3.78 5.77 -7.38
C THR A 82 -3.14 6.72 -6.39
N PHE A 83 -2.08 6.27 -5.75
CA PHE A 83 -1.27 7.01 -4.79
C PHE A 83 0.04 7.44 -5.46
N THR A 84 0.35 8.73 -5.37
CA THR A 84 1.59 9.31 -5.93
C THR A 84 2.42 9.92 -4.81
N PHE A 85 3.75 9.75 -4.88
CA PHE A 85 4.70 10.32 -3.92
C PHE A 85 4.44 11.80 -3.63
N LEU A 86 4.41 12.14 -2.35
CA LEU A 86 4.35 13.50 -1.84
C LEU A 86 5.72 13.89 -1.27
N ASP A 87 6.18 13.16 -0.27
CA ASP A 87 7.49 13.30 0.37
C ASP A 87 7.84 12.05 1.20
N ALA A 88 8.99 12.06 1.87
CA ALA A 88 9.38 10.99 2.79
C ALA A 88 10.27 11.53 3.91
N THR A 89 10.14 10.94 5.10
CA THR A 89 11.11 11.12 6.18
C THR A 89 12.26 10.13 6.06
N ASN A 90 13.42 10.49 6.64
CA ASN A 90 14.65 9.70 6.63
C ASN A 90 15.16 9.30 5.22
N VAL A 91 14.90 10.17 4.24
CA VAL A 91 15.49 10.14 2.89
C VAL A 91 16.54 11.26 2.82
N LYS A 92 17.82 10.90 2.65
CA LYS A 92 18.95 11.85 2.63
C LYS A 92 19.16 12.44 1.25
N SER A 93 18.77 11.70 0.21
CA SER A 93 18.87 12.10 -1.19
C SER A 93 17.67 11.58 -1.97
N PRO A 94 17.20 12.27 -3.02
CA PRO A 94 16.21 11.72 -3.96
C PRO A 94 16.61 10.40 -4.62
N LYS A 95 17.89 10.02 -4.54
CA LYS A 95 18.43 8.75 -5.02
C LYS A 95 18.20 7.59 -4.06
N ASP A 96 17.96 7.85 -2.77
CA ASP A 96 17.73 6.80 -1.79
C ASP A 96 16.45 6.05 -2.12
N GLY A 97 16.48 4.73 -1.93
CA GLY A 97 15.37 3.87 -2.27
C GLY A 97 14.14 4.13 -1.42
N HIS A 98 12.98 4.40 -2.04
CA HIS A 98 11.71 4.57 -1.33
C HIS A 98 10.53 4.16 -2.22
N VAL A 99 9.40 3.84 -1.59
CA VAL A 99 8.12 3.69 -2.31
C VAL A 99 7.75 5.03 -2.93
N HIS A 100 7.53 5.03 -4.23
CA HIS A 100 7.24 6.21 -5.03
C HIS A 100 5.81 6.21 -5.60
N GLY A 101 5.17 5.05 -5.68
CA GLY A 101 3.80 4.93 -6.14
C GLY A 101 3.12 3.71 -5.57
N ALA A 102 1.81 3.78 -5.42
CA ALA A 102 0.98 2.63 -5.11
C ALA A 102 -0.36 2.72 -5.86
N VAL A 103 -0.93 1.57 -6.21
CA VAL A 103 -2.28 1.47 -6.77
C VAL A 103 -3.04 0.44 -5.96
N LEU A 104 -4.18 0.83 -5.43
CA LEU A 104 -5.08 -0.05 -4.70
C LEU A 104 -6.35 -0.24 -5.51
N LYS A 105 -6.71 -1.48 -5.84
CA LYS A 105 -7.90 -1.79 -6.63
C LYS A 105 -8.75 -2.85 -5.92
N LEU A 106 -9.88 -2.42 -5.38
CA LEU A 106 -10.89 -3.32 -4.83
C LEU A 106 -11.84 -3.75 -5.95
N VAL A 107 -11.50 -4.82 -6.66
CA VAL A 107 -12.25 -5.31 -7.84
C VAL A 107 -13.70 -5.64 -7.46
N ASP A 108 -13.87 -6.31 -6.33
CA ASP A 108 -15.15 -6.66 -5.73
C ASP A 108 -14.96 -6.84 -4.20
N ASN A 109 -15.98 -7.32 -3.48
CA ASN A 109 -15.89 -7.48 -2.03
C ASN A 109 -14.93 -8.60 -1.57
N GLN A 110 -14.43 -9.45 -2.46
CA GLN A 110 -13.59 -10.62 -2.22
C GLN A 110 -12.25 -10.58 -2.96
N THR A 111 -12.04 -9.63 -3.88
CA THR A 111 -10.85 -9.55 -4.71
C THR A 111 -10.20 -8.17 -4.61
N LEU A 112 -8.95 -8.14 -4.17
CA LEU A 112 -8.14 -6.94 -4.01
C LEU A 112 -6.83 -7.11 -4.78
N THR A 113 -6.42 -6.06 -5.49
CA THR A 113 -5.10 -5.99 -6.13
C THR A 113 -4.36 -4.77 -5.61
N GLU A 114 -3.08 -4.94 -5.35
CA GLU A 114 -2.16 -3.86 -5.04
C GLU A 114 -1.00 -3.86 -6.02
N GLU A 115 -0.58 -2.67 -6.44
CA GLU A 115 0.66 -2.48 -7.18
C GLU A 115 1.52 -1.46 -6.45
N TRP A 116 2.78 -1.77 -6.22
CA TRP A 116 3.74 -0.92 -5.53
C TRP A 116 4.91 -0.61 -6.45
N THR A 117 5.35 0.64 -6.47
CA THR A 117 6.49 1.10 -7.27
C THR A 117 7.56 1.63 -6.35
N PHE A 118 8.72 0.99 -6.36
CA PHE A 118 9.91 1.46 -5.66
C PHE A 118 10.77 2.29 -6.61
N ARG A 119 11.33 3.39 -6.12
CA ARG A 119 12.27 4.21 -6.88
C ARG A 119 13.61 4.27 -6.18
N LYS A 120 14.68 4.06 -6.94
CA LYS A 120 16.07 4.22 -6.49
C LYS A 120 16.92 4.79 -7.62
N ASP A 121 17.84 5.71 -7.30
CA ASP A 121 18.71 6.36 -8.30
C ASP A 121 17.93 7.00 -9.47
N GLY A 122 16.73 7.52 -9.17
CA GLY A 122 15.84 8.13 -10.17
C GLY A 122 15.16 7.14 -11.14
N LYS A 123 15.28 5.84 -10.90
CA LYS A 123 14.68 4.78 -11.73
C LYS A 123 13.62 4.01 -10.94
N ASP A 124 12.50 3.74 -11.60
CA ASP A 124 11.45 2.89 -11.05
C ASP A 124 11.83 1.42 -11.24
N SER A 125 11.54 0.61 -10.22
CA SER A 125 11.57 -0.84 -10.32
C SER A 125 10.42 -1.33 -11.21
N GLU A 126 10.46 -2.62 -11.55
CA GLU A 126 9.23 -3.31 -11.90
C GLU A 126 8.23 -3.20 -10.75
N LYS A 127 6.94 -3.17 -11.08
CA LYS A 127 5.90 -3.07 -10.07
C LYS A 127 5.83 -4.38 -9.30
N GLU A 128 5.86 -4.30 -7.98
CA GLU A 128 5.46 -5.41 -7.14
C GLU A 128 3.94 -5.45 -7.11
N VAL A 129 3.35 -6.58 -7.49
CA VAL A 129 1.89 -6.70 -7.54
C VAL A 129 1.46 -7.86 -6.66
N PHE A 130 0.48 -7.58 -5.81
CA PHE A 130 -0.15 -8.56 -4.95
C PHE A 130 -1.59 -8.79 -5.39
N ASN A 131 -1.96 -10.05 -5.54
CA ASN A 131 -3.32 -10.46 -5.87
C ASN A 131 -3.93 -11.19 -4.69
N TYR A 132 -4.89 -10.55 -4.05
CA TYR A 132 -5.50 -11.02 -2.82
C TYR A 132 -6.92 -11.53 -3.02
N LYS A 133 -7.27 -12.53 -2.20
CA LYS A 133 -8.62 -12.97 -1.90
C LYS A 133 -8.91 -12.75 -0.42
N ARG A 134 -10.14 -12.29 -0.13
CA ARG A 134 -10.57 -12.14 1.26
C ARG A 134 -10.67 -13.50 1.93
N VAL A 135 -10.13 -13.60 3.14
CA VAL A 135 -10.33 -14.76 4.02
C VAL A 135 -11.74 -14.70 4.59
N LYS A 136 -12.47 -15.82 4.51
CA LYS A 136 -13.83 -15.94 5.04
C LYS A 136 -13.85 -16.06 6.56
#